data_AF-A0A8S0W024-F1
#
_entry.id   AF-A0A8S0W024-F1
#
_cell.length_a   1.000
_cell.length_b   1.000
_cell.length_c   1.000
_cell.angle_alpha   90.00
_cell.angle_beta   90.00
_cell.angle_gamma   90.00
#
_symmetry.space_group_name_H-M   'P 1'
#
loop_
_entity.id
_entity.type
_entity.pdbx_description
1 polymer ?
#
loop_
_entity_poly.entity_id
_entity_poly.type
_entity_poly.pdbx_seq_one_letter_code
_entity_poly.pdbx_strand_id
1 'polypeptide(L)'
;MSDSDYTTGSYRMELLKAHNWMPWKRRMLAVLMDLGLDKYIAKDAKEPESANWSTPTTAELDAQKKWREGDTKARLRIELAVSDAEMVHILGATTASEMWDQLTTVKESKGRLGVLAAS
;
A
#
# COMPACT_ATOMS: atom_id res chain seq x y z
N MET A 1 1.44 6.64 -32.04
CA MET A 1 0.83 6.32 -30.74
C MET A 1 1.65 7.02 -29.68
N SER A 2 1.10 8.04 -29.02
CA SER A 2 1.72 8.60 -27.82
C SER A 2 1.12 7.87 -26.64
N ASP A 3 1.93 7.10 -25.92
CA ASP A 3 1.54 6.59 -24.61
C ASP A 3 1.30 7.82 -23.72
N SER A 4 0.03 8.01 -23.37
CA SER A 4 -0.40 9.05 -22.45
C SER A 4 0.13 8.70 -21.07
N ASP A 5 1.21 9.38 -20.66
CA ASP A 5 1.67 9.45 -19.28
C ASP A 5 0.54 10.03 -18.40
N TYR A 6 -0.35 9.16 -17.91
CA TYR A 6 -1.31 9.51 -16.87
C TYR A 6 -0.56 9.76 -15.57
N THR A 7 -0.01 10.97 -15.45
CA THR A 7 0.72 11.43 -14.27
C THR A 7 -0.31 11.99 -13.28
N THR A 8 -0.99 11.12 -12.54
CA THR A 8 -1.86 11.57 -11.44
C THR A 8 -0.99 11.98 -10.25
N GLY A 9 -0.55 13.26 -10.26
CA GLY A 9 0.06 13.95 -9.10
C GLY A 9 1.59 14.12 -9.16
N SER A 10 2.09 15.10 -8.40
CA SER A 10 3.47 15.65 -8.34
C SER A 10 4.66 14.67 -8.33
N TYR A 11 4.41 13.38 -8.16
CA TYR A 11 5.43 12.33 -8.07
C TYR A 11 5.47 11.53 -9.36
N ARG A 12 6.48 11.81 -10.21
CA ARG A 12 6.78 10.95 -11.36
C ARG A 12 7.28 9.60 -10.87
N MET A 13 6.41 8.61 -10.91
CA MET A 13 6.72 7.22 -10.56
C MET A 13 6.16 6.31 -11.62
N GLU A 14 7.00 5.42 -12.14
CA GLU A 14 6.55 4.36 -13.03
C GLU A 14 5.61 3.41 -12.26
N LEU A 15 4.56 2.91 -12.90
CA LEU A 15 3.69 1.88 -12.34
C LEU A 15 4.49 0.62 -11.96
N LEU A 16 4.01 -0.13 -10.98
CA LEU A 16 4.58 -1.41 -10.61
C LEU A 16 4.46 -2.38 -11.79
N LYS A 17 5.57 -2.99 -12.15
CA LYS A 17 5.72 -4.03 -13.18
C LYS A 17 6.55 -5.19 -12.62
N ALA A 18 6.67 -6.25 -13.40
CA ALA A 18 7.38 -7.47 -12.97
C ALA A 18 8.84 -7.23 -12.57
N HIS A 19 9.53 -6.28 -13.21
CA HIS A 19 10.98 -6.09 -13.11
C HIS A 19 11.41 -4.85 -12.31
N ASN A 20 10.50 -4.01 -11.83
CA ASN A 20 10.84 -2.73 -11.20
C ASN A 20 10.46 -2.65 -9.71
N TRP A 21 10.27 -3.78 -9.01
CA TRP A 21 9.86 -3.82 -7.61
C TRP A 21 10.70 -2.93 -6.69
N MET A 22 12.03 -3.08 -6.68
CA MET A 22 12.88 -2.35 -5.73
C MET A 22 12.84 -0.82 -5.94
N PRO A 23 12.99 -0.29 -7.18
CA PRO A 23 12.77 1.12 -7.45
C PRO A 23 11.35 1.60 -7.12
N TRP A 24 10.33 0.81 -7.46
CA TRP A 24 8.93 1.14 -7.20
C TRP A 24 8.65 1.24 -5.70
N LYS A 25 9.04 0.21 -4.92
CA LYS A 25 8.86 0.13 -3.47
C LYS A 25 9.46 1.35 -2.79
N ARG A 26 10.70 1.71 -3.16
CA ARG A 26 11.40 2.88 -2.58
C ARG A 26 10.67 4.19 -2.88
N ARG A 27 10.19 4.39 -4.10
CA ARG A 27 9.47 5.61 -4.50
C ARG A 27 8.08 5.67 -3.85
N MET A 28 7.35 4.57 -3.81
CA MET A 28 6.04 4.51 -3.15
C MET A 28 6.17 4.82 -1.66
N LEU A 29 7.18 4.25 -0.99
CA LEU A 29 7.47 4.61 0.41
C LEU A 29 7.72 6.11 0.58
N ALA A 30 8.52 6.73 -0.30
CA ALA A 30 8.76 8.17 -0.24
C ALA A 30 7.48 9.00 -0.44
N VAL A 31 6.59 8.59 -1.35
CA VAL A 31 5.28 9.23 -1.55
C VAL A 31 4.40 9.10 -0.32
N LEU A 32 4.32 7.92 0.28
CA LEU A 32 3.52 7.69 1.48
C LEU A 32 4.06 8.49 2.67
N MET A 33 5.39 8.56 2.86
CA MET A 33 6.02 9.34 3.91
C MET A 33 5.77 10.84 3.76
N ASP A 34 5.93 11.38 2.55
CA ASP A 34 5.67 12.79 2.26
C ASP A 34 4.22 13.19 2.58
N LEU A 35 3.28 12.28 2.30
CA LEU A 35 1.86 12.49 2.58
C LEU A 35 1.45 12.13 4.02
N GLY A 36 2.36 11.65 4.87
CA GLY A 36 2.06 11.17 6.22
C GLY A 36 1.14 9.94 6.27
N LEU A 37 1.20 9.10 5.23
CA LEU A 37 0.39 7.90 5.03
C LEU A 37 1.15 6.59 5.30
N ASP A 38 2.47 6.65 5.52
CA ASP A 38 3.34 5.49 5.79
C ASP A 38 2.90 4.68 7.02
N LYS A 39 2.32 5.33 8.03
CA LYS A 39 1.75 4.64 9.20
C LYS A 39 0.62 3.64 8.86
N TYR A 40 -0.06 3.76 7.72
CA TYR A 40 -1.14 2.84 7.33
C TYR A 40 -0.64 1.57 6.65
N ILE A 41 0.62 1.53 6.21
CA ILE A 41 1.25 0.32 5.65
C ILE A 41 2.13 -0.42 6.67
N ALA A 42 2.21 0.09 7.90
CA ALA A 42 2.94 -0.57 8.98
C ALA A 42 2.29 -1.91 9.32
N LYS A 43 3.08 -2.88 9.76
CA LYS A 43 2.62 -4.24 10.07
C LYS A 43 1.56 -4.28 11.19
N ASP A 44 1.62 -3.31 12.10
CA ASP A 44 0.73 -3.14 13.24
C ASP A 44 -0.34 -2.05 13.00
N ALA A 45 -0.45 -1.54 11.76
CA ALA A 45 -1.48 -0.59 11.39
C ALA A 45 -2.86 -1.24 11.55
N LYS A 46 -3.65 -0.74 12.51
CA LYS A 46 -5.01 -1.18 12.74
C LYS A 46 -5.91 -0.02 13.09
N GLU A 47 -7.18 -0.17 12.73
CA GLU A 47 -8.21 0.78 13.12
C GLU A 47 -8.30 0.87 14.65
N PRO A 48 -8.43 2.07 15.23
CA PRO A 48 -8.63 2.23 16.67
C PRO A 48 -9.88 1.49 17.14
N GLU A 49 -9.72 0.66 18.17
CA GLU A 49 -10.83 -0.06 18.79
C GLU A 49 -11.53 0.83 19.82
N SER A 50 -12.84 0.65 19.96
CA SER A 50 -13.61 1.29 21.04
C SER A 50 -13.38 0.57 22.35
N ALA A 51 -13.26 1.30 23.46
CA ALA A 51 -13.14 0.71 24.80
C ALA A 51 -14.39 -0.10 25.17
N ASN A 52 -15.57 0.35 24.73
CA ASN A 52 -16.82 -0.40 24.81
C ASN A 52 -17.55 -0.39 23.45
N TRP A 53 -17.60 -1.54 22.79
CA TRP A 53 -18.24 -1.73 21.49
C TRP A 53 -19.75 -1.45 21.48
N SER A 54 -20.43 -1.60 22.63
CA SER A 54 -21.87 -1.37 22.72
C SER A 54 -22.23 0.11 22.86
N THR A 55 -21.29 0.95 23.30
CA THR A 55 -21.52 2.39 23.51
C THR A 55 -20.25 3.19 23.17
N PRO A 56 -19.83 3.22 21.90
CA PRO A 56 -18.67 4.01 21.50
C PRO A 56 -18.93 5.49 21.71
N THR A 57 -17.94 6.20 22.20
CA THR A 57 -17.96 7.66 22.35
C THR A 57 -17.84 8.34 21.00
N THR A 58 -18.30 9.59 20.90
CA THR A 58 -18.12 10.41 19.69
C THR A 58 -16.65 10.53 19.29
N ALA A 59 -15.74 10.66 20.27
CA ALA A 59 -14.31 10.77 20.01
C ALA A 59 -13.71 9.50 19.40
N GLU A 60 -14.15 8.32 19.83
CA GLU A 60 -13.72 7.04 19.26
C GLU A 60 -14.24 6.86 17.82
N LEU A 61 -15.50 7.20 17.57
CA LEU A 61 -16.09 7.17 16.23
C LEU A 61 -15.37 8.12 15.27
N ASP A 62 -15.01 9.31 15.74
CA ASP A 62 -14.24 10.28 14.96
C ASP A 62 -12.81 9.78 14.67
N ALA A 63 -12.16 9.13 15.64
CA ALA A 63 -10.84 8.54 15.47
C ALA A 63 -10.86 7.40 14.43
N GLN A 64 -11.84 6.51 14.53
CA GLN A 64 -12.10 5.43 13.57
C GLN A 64 -12.34 5.97 12.16
N LYS A 65 -13.22 6.98 12.03
CA LYS A 65 -13.49 7.62 10.74
C LYS A 65 -12.23 8.22 10.13
N LYS A 66 -11.46 9.00 10.91
CA LYS A 66 -10.19 9.59 10.45
C LYS A 66 -9.17 8.53 10.03
N TRP A 67 -9.11 7.42 10.77
CA TRP A 67 -8.24 6.31 10.42
C TRP A 67 -8.65 5.69 9.07
N ARG A 68 -9.93 5.36 8.90
CA ARG A 68 -10.45 4.78 7.64
C ARG A 68 -10.23 5.70 6.44
N GLU A 69 -10.39 7.01 6.62
CA GLU A 69 -10.09 8.00 5.58
C GLU A 69 -8.61 8.01 5.18
N GLY A 70 -7.71 7.89 6.15
CA GLY A 70 -6.27 7.82 5.91
C GLY A 70 -5.83 6.51 5.26
N ASP A 71 -6.34 5.38 5.73
CA ASP A 71 -6.10 4.07 5.13
C ASP A 71 -6.62 4.04 3.68
N THR A 72 -7.83 4.53 3.44
CA THR A 72 -8.39 4.67 2.08
C THR A 72 -7.48 5.48 1.17
N LYS A 73 -6.93 6.59 1.65
CA LYS A 73 -5.97 7.40 0.87
C LYS A 73 -4.71 6.60 0.56
N ALA A 74 -4.14 5.88 1.53
CA ALA A 74 -2.95 5.05 1.33
C ALA A 74 -3.21 3.94 0.30
N ARG A 75 -4.34 3.23 0.43
CA ARG A 75 -4.79 2.21 -0.53
C ARG A 75 -4.88 2.77 -1.95
N LEU A 76 -5.56 3.89 -2.14
CA LEU A 76 -5.69 4.52 -3.46
C LEU A 76 -4.34 4.92 -4.05
N ARG A 77 -3.37 5.37 -3.23
CA ARG A 77 -2.00 5.66 -3.71
C ARG A 77 -1.30 4.41 -4.19
N ILE A 78 -1.45 3.29 -3.48
CA ILE A 78 -0.89 2.00 -3.88
C ILE A 78 -1.55 1.51 -5.17
N GLU A 79 -2.87 1.44 -5.19
CA GLU A 79 -3.67 0.90 -6.30
C GLU A 79 -3.41 1.66 -7.61
N LEU A 80 -3.44 2.99 -7.58
CA LEU A 80 -3.19 3.82 -8.78
C LEU A 80 -1.74 3.77 -9.27
N ALA A 81 -0.84 3.17 -8.51
CA ALA A 81 0.56 3.00 -8.87
C ALA A 81 0.90 1.55 -9.24
N VAL A 82 -0.07 0.67 -9.32
CA VAL A 82 0.10 -0.73 -9.75
C VAL A 82 -0.42 -0.87 -11.18
N SER A 83 0.33 -1.55 -12.05
CA SER A 83 -0.18 -1.84 -13.40
C SER A 83 -1.25 -2.92 -13.38
N ASP A 84 -2.13 -2.94 -14.38
CA ASP A 84 -3.21 -3.93 -14.50
C ASP A 84 -2.71 -5.38 -14.37
N ALA A 85 -1.54 -5.69 -14.93
CA ALA A 85 -0.93 -7.02 -14.86
C ALA A 85 -0.53 -7.44 -13.43
N GLU A 86 -0.32 -6.47 -12.54
CA GLU A 86 0.14 -6.66 -11.16
C GLU A 86 -1.00 -6.52 -10.14
N MET A 87 -2.17 -6.01 -10.55
CA MET A 87 -3.35 -5.80 -9.70
C MET A 87 -3.83 -7.08 -9.00
N VAL A 88 -3.63 -8.24 -9.62
CA VAL A 88 -3.97 -9.55 -9.05
C VAL A 88 -3.30 -9.79 -7.68
N HIS A 89 -2.15 -9.15 -7.41
CA HIS A 89 -1.42 -9.32 -6.16
C HIS A 89 -1.96 -8.52 -4.98
N ILE A 90 -2.84 -7.56 -5.21
CA ILE A 90 -3.50 -6.78 -4.15
C ILE A 90 -5.01 -7.05 -4.04
N LEU A 91 -5.50 -8.00 -4.85
CA LEU A 91 -6.93 -8.32 -4.91
C LEU A 91 -7.40 -8.94 -3.59
N GLY A 92 -8.52 -8.44 -3.07
CA GLY A 92 -9.08 -8.88 -1.80
C GLY A 92 -8.46 -8.22 -0.56
N ALA A 93 -7.41 -7.42 -0.69
CA ALA A 93 -6.91 -6.59 0.40
C ALA A 93 -7.94 -5.51 0.79
N THR A 94 -8.19 -5.39 2.08
CA THR A 94 -9.15 -4.45 2.69
C THR A 94 -8.46 -3.26 3.36
N THR A 95 -7.15 -3.35 3.63
CA THR A 95 -6.34 -2.26 4.20
C THR A 95 -5.09 -1.97 3.35
N ALA A 96 -4.49 -0.80 3.52
CA ALA A 96 -3.22 -0.47 2.88
C ALA A 96 -2.08 -1.38 3.37
N SER A 97 -2.10 -1.76 4.64
CA SER A 97 -1.15 -2.70 5.24
C SER A 97 -1.23 -4.07 4.56
N GLU A 98 -2.43 -4.60 4.33
CA GLU A 98 -2.62 -5.87 3.61
C GLU A 98 -2.12 -5.78 2.17
N MET A 99 -2.44 -4.70 1.44
CA MET A 99 -1.90 -4.48 0.09
C MET A 99 -0.36 -4.48 0.09
N TRP A 100 0.23 -3.78 1.04
CA TRP A 100 1.69 -3.66 1.16
C TRP A 100 2.36 -4.99 1.51
N ASP A 101 1.78 -5.75 2.43
CA ASP A 101 2.26 -7.07 2.84
C ASP A 101 2.15 -8.10 1.73
N GLN A 102 1.03 -8.13 0.99
CA GLN A 102 0.84 -9.03 -0.15
C GLN A 102 1.87 -8.75 -1.25
N LEU A 103 2.05 -7.47 -1.63
CA LEU A 103 3.07 -7.08 -2.61
C LEU A 103 4.48 -7.48 -2.15
N THR A 104 4.82 -7.18 -0.89
CA THR A 104 6.12 -7.53 -0.31
C THR A 104 6.32 -9.04 -0.33
N THR A 105 5.33 -9.82 0.07
CA THR A 105 5.36 -11.28 0.08
C THR A 105 5.60 -11.83 -1.33
N VAL A 106 4.84 -11.41 -2.34
CA VAL A 106 4.97 -11.93 -3.71
C VAL A 106 6.28 -11.50 -4.37
N LYS A 107 6.71 -10.25 -4.17
CA LYS A 107 7.87 -9.69 -4.86
C LYS A 107 9.20 -10.04 -4.21
N GLU A 108 9.21 -10.31 -2.90
CA GLU A 108 10.44 -10.64 -2.16
C GLU A 108 10.58 -12.12 -1.83
N SER A 109 9.50 -12.91 -1.87
CA SER A 109 9.60 -14.39 -1.80
C SER A 109 10.44 -14.97 -2.95
N LYS A 110 10.34 -14.39 -4.16
CA LYS A 110 11.16 -14.77 -5.32
C LYS A 110 12.66 -14.52 -5.14
N GLY A 111 13.04 -13.59 -4.26
CA GLY A 111 14.45 -13.31 -3.95
C GLY A 111 15.14 -14.43 -3.17
N ARG A 112 14.39 -15.22 -2.39
CA ARG A 112 14.94 -16.32 -1.58
C ARG A 112 15.24 -17.59 -2.37
N LEU A 113 14.47 -17.88 -3.42
CA LEU A 113 14.69 -19.08 -4.25
C LEU A 113 15.92 -18.96 -5.17
N GLY A 114 16.29 -17.75 -5.59
CA GLY A 114 17.49 -17.53 -6.40
C GLY A 114 18.82 -17.75 -5.64
N VAL A 115 18.81 -17.65 -4.32
CA VAL A 115 20.02 -17.82 -3.48
C VAL A 115 20.30 -19.31 -3.18
N LEU A 116 19.27 -20.15 -3.12
CA LEU A 116 19.42 -21.59 -2.81
C LEU A 116 19.74 -22.47 -4.04
N ALA A 117 19.65 -21.92 -5.25
CA ALA A 117 19.99 -22.66 -6.48
C ALA A 117 21.47 -22.50 -6.91
N ALA A 118 22.26 -21.72 -6.17
CA ALA A 118 23.66 -21.42 -6.48
C ALA A 118 24.66 -21.96 -5.42
N SER A 119 24.20 -22.85 -4.53
CA SER A 119 24.99 -23.46 -3.45
C SER A 119 25.14 -24.96 -3.65
#